data_AF-A0A9Q0Y8M2-F1
#
_entry.id   AF-A0A9Q0Y8M2-F1
#
_cell.length_a   1.000
_cell.length_b   1.000
_cell.length_c   1.000
_cell.angle_alpha   90.00
_cell.angle_beta   90.00
_cell.angle_gamma   90.00
#
_symmetry.space_group_name_H-M   'P 1'
#
loop_
_entity.id
_entity.type
_entity.pdbx_description
1 polymer ?
#
loop_
_entity_poly.entity_id
_entity_poly.type
_entity_poly.pdbx_seq_one_letter_code
_entity_poly.pdbx_strand_id
1 'polypeptide(L)'
;MNEKYDKFVKTMHSWSKDALPVLKGECLYDDESRMDEVYMSLLAESDTYPLCKKILELMCASFAKLGERMLCDHLEGGKFWNVEDDVKHEMMSVPTTNVGVERDFGMLDRLMRENPNASTLALEGLIMWQENKTGKWRDELNEEMRAKYMRIARESMNEQRRLYFERHKAIKEVRAMRWAEKHLRAVARVERERERMV
;
A
#
# COMPACT_ATOMS: atom_id res chain seq x y z
N MET A 1 8.03 -14.51 0.85
CA MET A 1 7.54 -13.31 0.11
C MET A 1 8.71 -12.47 -0.39
N ASN A 2 9.66 -12.08 0.49
CA ASN A 2 10.83 -11.29 0.12
C ASN A 2 11.74 -11.96 -0.94
N GLU A 3 11.85 -13.29 -0.94
CA GLU A 3 12.58 -14.03 -1.98
C GLU A 3 12.09 -13.74 -3.41
N LYS A 4 10.77 -13.53 -3.62
CA LYS A 4 10.23 -13.18 -4.94
C LYS A 4 10.62 -11.77 -5.36
N TYR A 5 10.77 -10.85 -4.41
CA TYR A 5 11.24 -9.48 -4.64
C TYR A 5 12.74 -9.44 -4.93
N ASP A 6 13.53 -10.23 -4.19
CA ASP A 6 14.96 -10.39 -4.45
C ASP A 6 15.18 -11.02 -5.83
N LYS A 7 14.43 -12.07 -6.18
CA LYS A 7 14.46 -12.68 -7.52
C LYS A 7 14.14 -11.64 -8.60
N PHE A 8 13.06 -10.88 -8.43
CA PHE A 8 12.69 -9.80 -9.34
C PHE A 8 13.83 -8.82 -9.59
N VAL A 9 14.36 -8.20 -8.54
CA VAL A 9 15.39 -7.16 -8.68
C VAL A 9 16.68 -7.73 -9.28
N LYS A 10 17.11 -8.91 -8.84
CA LYS A 10 18.31 -9.58 -9.38
C LYS A 10 18.14 -9.94 -10.86
N THR A 11 16.99 -10.48 -11.25
CA THR A 11 16.69 -10.83 -12.65
C THR A 11 16.60 -9.58 -13.52
N MET A 12 15.94 -8.51 -13.07
CA MET A 12 15.89 -7.23 -13.81
C MET A 12 17.29 -6.65 -14.01
N HIS A 13 18.18 -6.72 -13.01
CA HIS A 13 19.58 -6.32 -13.16
C HIS A 13 20.33 -7.19 -14.17
N SER A 14 20.12 -8.50 -14.14
CA SER A 14 20.71 -9.43 -15.10
C SER A 14 20.27 -9.10 -16.54
N TRP A 15 18.96 -9.01 -16.76
CA TRP A 15 18.38 -8.73 -18.07
C TRP A 15 18.62 -7.30 -18.56
N SER A 16 18.95 -6.37 -17.66
CA SER A 16 19.41 -5.03 -18.06
C SER A 16 20.77 -5.03 -18.74
N LYS A 17 21.58 -6.07 -18.51
CA LYS A 17 22.90 -6.25 -19.12
C LYS A 17 22.83 -7.13 -20.36
N ASP A 18 21.97 -8.15 -20.33
CA ASP A 18 21.70 -9.02 -21.47
C ASP A 18 20.25 -9.55 -21.42
N ALA A 19 19.39 -9.00 -22.28
CA ALA A 19 18.00 -9.43 -22.39
C ALA A 19 17.78 -10.61 -23.35
N LEU A 20 18.85 -11.24 -23.87
CA LEU A 20 18.74 -12.41 -24.73
C LEU A 20 17.95 -13.58 -24.10
N PRO A 21 18.07 -13.89 -22.80
CA PRO A 21 17.29 -14.95 -22.19
C PRO A 21 15.77 -14.72 -22.28
N VAL A 22 15.31 -13.47 -22.13
CA VAL A 22 13.90 -13.10 -22.28
C VAL A 22 13.40 -13.36 -23.70
N LEU A 23 14.21 -12.99 -24.69
CA LEU A 23 13.91 -13.25 -26.11
C LEU A 23 13.92 -14.75 -26.47
N LYS A 24 14.51 -15.58 -25.60
CA LYS A 24 14.50 -17.05 -25.71
C LYS A 24 13.42 -17.70 -24.85
N GLY A 25 12.55 -16.90 -24.23
CA GLY A 25 11.42 -17.38 -23.45
C GLY A 25 11.73 -17.62 -21.97
N GLU A 26 12.86 -17.14 -21.43
CA GLU A 26 13.08 -17.17 -19.98
C GLU A 26 12.03 -16.30 -19.28
N CYS A 27 11.30 -16.91 -18.34
CA CYS A 27 10.30 -16.23 -17.54
C CYS A 27 10.85 -15.88 -16.15
N LEU A 28 10.39 -14.76 -15.61
CA LEU A 28 10.80 -14.30 -14.28
C LEU A 28 10.30 -15.24 -13.16
N TYR A 29 9.06 -15.70 -13.30
CA TYR A 29 8.41 -16.63 -12.39
C TYR A 29 7.93 -17.85 -13.17
N ASP A 30 8.00 -19.01 -12.54
CA ASP A 30 7.65 -20.30 -13.13
C ASP A 30 6.12 -20.55 -13.16
N ASP A 31 5.33 -19.47 -13.20
CA ASP A 31 3.87 -19.54 -13.23
C ASP A 31 3.40 -19.94 -14.64
N GLU A 32 2.36 -20.78 -14.70
CA GLU A 32 1.85 -21.44 -15.91
C GLU A 32 1.60 -20.45 -17.07
N SER A 33 2.60 -20.29 -17.92
CA SER A 33 2.48 -19.49 -19.13
C SER A 33 1.80 -20.32 -20.19
N ARG A 34 0.67 -19.83 -20.70
CA ARG A 34 -0.07 -20.50 -21.78
C ARG A 34 0.76 -20.41 -23.06
N MET A 35 1.44 -21.50 -23.40
CA MET A 35 2.28 -21.62 -24.60
C MET A 35 1.42 -21.86 -25.84
N ASP A 36 0.75 -20.81 -26.31
CA ASP A 36 -0.05 -20.84 -27.54
C ASP A 36 0.76 -20.40 -28.77
N GLU A 37 0.10 -20.40 -29.94
CA GLU A 37 0.72 -19.99 -31.21
C GLU A 37 1.24 -18.55 -31.17
N VAL A 38 0.58 -17.67 -30.41
CA VAL A 38 1.00 -16.28 -30.25
C VAL A 38 2.30 -16.21 -29.45
N TYR A 39 2.40 -16.93 -28.34
CA TYR A 39 3.63 -17.01 -27.54
C TYR A 39 4.82 -17.49 -28.40
N MET A 40 4.63 -18.57 -29.17
CA MET A 40 5.67 -19.10 -30.05
C MET A 40 6.06 -18.10 -31.15
N SER A 41 5.10 -17.34 -31.69
CA SER A 41 5.38 -16.31 -32.69
C SER A 41 6.21 -15.15 -32.14
N LEU A 42 6.05 -14.80 -30.85
CA LEU A 42 6.81 -13.74 -30.20
C LEU A 42 8.27 -14.12 -29.93
N LEU A 43 8.56 -15.43 -29.82
CA LEU A 43 9.91 -15.97 -29.62
C LEU A 43 10.60 -16.39 -30.93
N ALA A 44 9.92 -16.24 -32.07
CA ALA A 44 10.48 -16.56 -33.36
C ALA A 44 11.53 -15.52 -33.76
N GLU A 45 12.67 -15.97 -34.27
CA GLU A 45 13.74 -15.08 -34.71
C GLU A 45 13.25 -14.09 -35.77
N SER A 46 13.65 -12.83 -35.60
CA SER A 46 13.29 -11.72 -36.47
C SER A 46 14.48 -10.78 -36.61
N ASP A 47 14.57 -10.11 -37.75
CA ASP A 47 15.60 -9.09 -38.02
C ASP A 47 15.60 -7.95 -37.00
N THR A 48 14.48 -7.76 -36.27
CA THR A 48 14.34 -6.76 -35.21
C THR A 48 14.96 -7.17 -33.87
N TYR A 49 15.43 -8.41 -33.72
CA TYR A 49 15.99 -8.94 -32.46
C TYR A 49 17.03 -8.02 -31.80
N PRO A 50 18.02 -7.46 -32.52
CA PRO A 50 19.01 -6.57 -31.92
C PRO A 50 18.39 -5.30 -31.32
N LEU A 51 17.34 -4.77 -31.95
CA LEU A 51 16.64 -3.58 -31.46
C LEU A 51 15.74 -3.93 -30.27
N CYS A 52 14.99 -5.04 -30.37
CA CYS A 52 14.17 -5.57 -29.28
C CYS A 52 15.01 -5.84 -28.03
N LYS A 53 16.19 -6.47 -28.18
CA LYS A 53 17.13 -6.70 -27.09
C LYS A 53 17.52 -5.40 -26.38
N LYS A 54 17.92 -4.36 -27.13
CA LYS A 54 18.29 -3.06 -26.55
C LYS A 54 17.14 -2.38 -25.81
N ILE A 55 15.92 -2.46 -26.35
CA ILE A 55 14.72 -1.91 -25.71
C ILE A 55 14.44 -2.66 -24.40
N LEU A 56 14.50 -4.00 -24.41
CA LEU A 56 14.29 -4.82 -23.22
C LEU A 56 15.33 -4.54 -22.14
N GLU A 57 16.61 -4.41 -22.50
CA GLU A 57 17.69 -4.04 -21.58
C GLU A 57 17.40 -2.70 -20.90
N LEU A 58 16.95 -1.69 -21.66
CA LEU A 58 16.58 -0.38 -21.13
C LEU A 58 15.35 -0.44 -20.21
N MET A 59 14.34 -1.22 -20.59
CA MET A 59 13.15 -1.45 -19.76
C MET A 59 13.53 -2.15 -18.46
N CYS A 60 14.32 -3.22 -18.52
CA CYS A 60 14.80 -3.95 -17.35
C CYS A 60 15.65 -3.07 -16.43
N ALA A 61 16.51 -2.20 -16.98
CA ALA A 61 17.26 -1.23 -16.19
C ALA A 61 16.34 -0.25 -15.42
N SER A 62 15.24 0.16 -16.06
CA SER A 62 14.23 1.03 -15.45
C SER A 62 13.44 0.30 -14.36
N PHE A 63 13.05 -0.95 -14.62
CA PHE A 63 12.37 -1.80 -13.64
C PHE A 63 13.25 -2.16 -12.45
N ALA A 64 14.55 -2.39 -12.65
CA ALA A 64 15.49 -2.64 -11.55
C ALA A 64 15.52 -1.45 -10.59
N LYS A 65 15.71 -0.22 -11.10
CA LYS A 65 15.68 1.01 -10.29
C LYS A 65 14.34 1.23 -9.59
N LEU A 66 13.25 0.96 -10.29
CA LEU A 66 11.91 1.09 -9.72
C LEU A 66 11.69 0.08 -8.59
N GLY A 67 12.09 -1.18 -8.82
CA GLY A 67 12.00 -2.27 -7.86
C GLY A 67 12.80 -1.98 -6.60
N GLU A 68 14.06 -1.58 -6.74
CA GLU A 68 14.91 -1.18 -5.61
C GLU A 68 14.26 -0.08 -4.76
N ARG A 69 13.66 0.93 -5.41
CA ARG A 69 13.02 2.04 -4.71
C ARG A 69 11.70 1.65 -4.05
N MET A 70 10.86 0.88 -4.74
CA MET A 70 9.52 0.52 -4.24
C MET A 70 9.56 -0.60 -3.21
N LEU A 71 10.54 -1.49 -3.33
CA LEU A 71 10.71 -2.66 -2.48
C LEU A 71 11.85 -2.44 -1.48
N CYS A 72 12.36 -1.22 -1.30
CA CYS A 72 13.53 -0.93 -0.46
C CYS A 72 13.38 -1.47 0.97
N ASP A 73 12.17 -1.45 1.52
CA ASP A 73 11.91 -1.97 2.86
C ASP A 73 11.91 -3.51 2.92
N HIS A 74 11.74 -4.19 1.78
CA HIS A 74 11.63 -5.66 1.70
C HIS A 74 12.88 -6.34 1.12
N LEU A 75 13.79 -5.59 0.49
CA LEU A 75 15.08 -6.07 -0.04
C LEU A 75 16.16 -6.03 1.04
N GLU A 76 17.30 -6.67 0.80
CA GLU A 76 18.43 -6.74 1.75
C GLU A 76 18.78 -5.38 2.38
N GLY A 77 18.82 -5.34 3.72
CA GLY A 77 19.02 -4.11 4.51
C GLY A 77 17.75 -3.29 4.77
N GLY A 78 16.62 -3.66 4.17
CA GLY A 78 15.30 -3.08 4.40
C GLY A 78 14.68 -3.49 5.74
N LYS A 79 13.77 -2.65 6.25
CA LYS A 79 13.10 -2.82 7.55
C LYS A 79 12.38 -4.17 7.70
N PHE A 80 11.84 -4.69 6.61
CA PHE A 80 11.05 -5.90 6.54
C PHE A 80 11.74 -7.03 5.77
N TRP A 81 13.04 -6.92 5.52
CA TRP A 81 13.80 -7.94 4.81
C TRP A 81 13.94 -9.24 5.58
N ASN A 82 14.38 -9.15 6.84
CA ASN A 82 14.53 -10.29 7.74
C ASN A 82 13.72 -10.05 9.01
N VAL A 83 12.42 -10.35 8.91
CA VAL A 83 11.46 -10.19 10.00
C VAL A 83 11.54 -11.40 10.93
N GLU A 84 11.55 -11.17 12.24
CA GLU A 84 11.48 -12.22 13.26
C GLU A 84 10.18 -13.04 13.12
N ASP A 85 10.23 -14.31 13.52
CA ASP A 85 9.10 -15.23 13.30
C ASP A 85 7.85 -14.85 14.11
N ASP A 86 8.01 -14.18 15.25
CA ASP A 86 6.89 -13.65 16.05
C ASP A 86 6.10 -12.58 15.27
N VAL A 87 6.81 -11.67 14.60
CA VAL A 87 6.18 -10.62 13.79
C VAL A 87 5.55 -11.21 12.53
N LYS A 88 6.16 -12.24 11.93
CA LYS A 88 5.51 -12.98 10.83
C LYS A 88 4.21 -13.62 11.31
N HIS A 89 4.19 -14.19 12.51
CA HIS A 89 3.00 -14.80 13.09
C HIS A 89 1.88 -13.79 13.30
N GLU A 90 2.20 -12.61 13.84
CA GLU A 90 1.23 -11.52 13.98
C GLU A 90 0.68 -11.07 12.61
N MET A 91 1.55 -10.94 11.61
CA MET A 91 1.17 -10.50 10.26
C MET A 91 0.30 -11.52 9.51
N MET A 92 0.34 -12.82 9.86
CA MET A 92 -0.56 -13.82 9.26
C MET A 92 -2.04 -13.56 9.55
N SER A 93 -2.35 -12.81 10.62
CA SER A 93 -3.73 -12.41 10.93
C SER A 93 -4.28 -11.36 9.97
N VAL A 94 -3.42 -10.69 9.20
CA VAL A 94 -3.81 -9.64 8.26
C VAL A 94 -4.25 -10.28 6.94
N PRO A 95 -5.43 -9.89 6.39
CA PRO A 95 -5.84 -10.35 5.07
C PRO A 95 -4.78 -10.05 4.00
N THR A 96 -4.49 -11.02 3.15
CA THR A 96 -3.52 -10.87 2.04
C THR A 96 -4.01 -9.96 0.92
N THR A 97 -5.32 -9.69 0.89
CA THR A 97 -5.96 -8.83 -0.10
C THR A 97 -6.42 -7.53 0.55
N ASN A 98 -6.22 -6.41 -0.14
CA ASN A 98 -6.71 -5.10 0.26
C ASN A 98 -8.22 -4.89 -0.02
N VAL A 99 -8.94 -5.90 -0.52
CA VAL A 99 -10.37 -5.83 -0.91
C VAL A 99 -11.26 -5.26 0.19
N GLY A 100 -11.02 -5.63 1.46
CA GLY A 100 -11.78 -5.09 2.59
C GLY A 100 -11.62 -3.58 2.71
N VAL A 101 -10.38 -3.11 2.67
CA VAL A 101 -10.04 -1.68 2.76
C VAL A 101 -10.58 -0.90 1.55
N GLU A 102 -10.43 -1.44 0.34
CA GLU A 102 -10.96 -0.80 -0.88
C GLU A 102 -12.48 -0.64 -0.81
N ARG A 103 -13.19 -1.68 -0.34
CA ARG A 103 -14.64 -1.63 -0.16
C ARG A 103 -15.03 -0.60 0.90
N ASP A 104 -14.33 -0.55 2.03
CA ASP A 104 -14.61 0.43 3.09
C ASP A 104 -14.43 1.88 2.59
N PHE A 105 -13.37 2.14 1.80
CA PHE A 105 -13.18 3.44 1.17
C PHE A 105 -14.24 3.76 0.11
N GLY A 106 -14.66 2.77 -0.68
CA GLY A 106 -15.75 2.93 -1.64
C GLY A 106 -17.07 3.29 -0.93
N MET A 107 -17.36 2.64 0.19
CA MET A 107 -18.51 2.95 1.03
C MET A 107 -18.41 4.35 1.65
N LEU A 108 -17.23 4.73 2.14
CA LEU A 108 -16.99 6.06 2.69
C LEU A 108 -17.19 7.16 1.63
N ASP A 109 -16.62 7.00 0.43
CA ASP A 109 -16.79 7.97 -0.66
C ASP A 109 -18.27 8.14 -1.02
N ARG A 110 -19.00 7.03 -1.16
CA ARG A 110 -20.44 7.06 -1.39
C ARG A 110 -21.18 7.79 -0.28
N LEU A 111 -20.92 7.45 0.98
CA LEU A 111 -21.58 8.06 2.13
C LEU A 111 -21.29 9.55 2.27
N MET A 112 -20.08 9.99 1.95
CA MET A 112 -19.70 11.41 1.92
C MET A 112 -20.46 12.19 0.85
N ARG A 113 -20.75 11.58 -0.30
CA ARG A 113 -21.55 12.20 -1.37
C ARG A 113 -23.03 12.24 -1.04
N GLU A 114 -23.57 11.17 -0.47
CA GLU A 114 -24.99 11.09 -0.10
C GLU A 114 -25.31 11.94 1.13
N ASN A 115 -24.38 12.04 2.08
CA ASN A 115 -24.56 12.74 3.36
C ASN A 115 -23.42 13.76 3.60
N PRO A 116 -23.32 14.84 2.81
CA PRO A 116 -22.20 15.79 2.90
C PRO A 116 -22.13 16.55 4.23
N ASN A 117 -23.24 16.63 4.95
CA ASN A 117 -23.31 17.29 6.26
C ASN A 117 -23.00 16.35 7.43
N ALA A 118 -22.83 15.05 7.18
CA ALA A 118 -22.47 14.10 8.23
C ALA A 118 -20.99 14.24 8.61
N SER A 119 -20.70 14.14 9.91
CA SER A 119 -19.31 14.12 10.36
C SER A 119 -18.63 12.81 9.96
N THR A 120 -17.31 12.85 9.72
CA THR A 120 -16.54 11.64 9.40
C THR A 120 -16.70 10.56 10.47
N LEU A 121 -16.75 10.95 11.75
CA LEU A 121 -16.99 10.02 12.87
C LEU A 121 -18.35 9.29 12.75
N ALA A 122 -19.39 9.98 12.28
CA ALA A 122 -20.70 9.37 12.08
C ALA A 122 -20.67 8.39 10.89
N LEU A 123 -20.00 8.77 9.79
CA LEU A 123 -19.87 7.91 8.60
C LEU A 123 -19.06 6.64 8.90
N GLU A 124 -17.93 6.78 9.61
CA GLU A 124 -17.13 5.64 10.11
C GLU A 124 -17.98 4.72 10.99
N GLY A 125 -18.80 5.29 11.87
CA GLY A 125 -19.74 4.55 12.70
C GLY A 125 -20.72 3.69 11.91
N LEU A 126 -21.23 4.20 10.77
CA LEU A 126 -22.12 3.45 9.88
C LEU A 126 -21.41 2.29 9.18
N ILE A 127 -20.18 2.52 8.70
CA ILE A 127 -19.38 1.47 8.06
C ILE A 127 -19.08 0.37 9.08
N MET A 128 -18.62 0.73 10.28
CA MET A 128 -18.36 -0.25 11.36
C MET A 128 -19.63 -1.00 11.77
N TRP A 129 -20.79 -0.33 11.81
CA TRP A 129 -22.06 -0.98 12.11
C TRP A 129 -22.41 -2.08 11.12
N GLN A 130 -22.17 -1.83 9.82
CA GLN A 130 -22.38 -2.81 8.77
C GLN A 130 -21.37 -3.95 8.84
N GLU A 131 -20.07 -3.64 8.90
CA GLU A 131 -18.99 -4.63 8.82
C GLU A 131 -18.97 -5.55 10.03
N ASN A 132 -19.16 -5.01 11.24
CA ASN A 132 -19.24 -5.81 12.45
C ASN A 132 -20.59 -6.53 12.62
N LYS A 133 -21.53 -6.32 11.69
CA LYS A 133 -22.90 -6.84 11.76
C LYS A 133 -23.58 -6.48 13.09
N THR A 134 -23.27 -5.30 13.62
CA THR A 134 -23.74 -4.86 14.95
C THR A 134 -25.27 -4.85 15.05
N GLY A 135 -25.97 -4.61 13.93
CA GLY A 135 -27.43 -4.73 13.87
C GLY A 135 -27.93 -6.14 14.13
N LYS A 136 -27.35 -7.15 13.47
CA LYS A 136 -27.72 -8.56 13.70
C LYS A 136 -27.42 -8.98 15.13
N TRP A 137 -26.21 -8.66 15.61
CA TRP A 137 -25.82 -8.91 16.99
C TRP A 137 -26.80 -8.27 17.99
N ARG A 138 -27.19 -7.01 17.76
CA ARG A 138 -28.18 -6.31 18.60
C ARG A 138 -29.53 -7.03 18.60
N ASP A 139 -29.97 -7.52 17.45
CA ASP A 139 -31.28 -8.17 17.29
C ASP A 139 -31.32 -9.56 17.93
N GLU A 140 -30.16 -10.21 18.11
CA GLU A 140 -30.02 -11.48 18.83
C GLU A 140 -30.01 -11.32 20.37
N LEU A 141 -29.85 -10.10 20.89
CA LEU A 141 -29.85 -9.83 22.33
C LEU A 141 -31.27 -9.81 22.92
N ASN A 142 -31.36 -10.22 24.19
CA ASN A 142 -32.57 -9.99 24.97
C ASN A 142 -32.79 -8.50 25.28
N GLU A 143 -34.02 -8.14 25.65
CA GLU A 143 -34.43 -6.74 25.86
C GLU A 143 -33.57 -6.03 26.92
N GLU A 144 -33.25 -6.72 28.01
CA GLU A 144 -32.48 -6.17 29.13
C GLU A 144 -31.03 -5.85 28.72
N MET A 145 -30.35 -6.77 28.04
CA MET A 145 -28.98 -6.58 27.56
C MET A 145 -28.94 -5.52 26.46
N ARG A 146 -29.93 -5.50 25.57
CA ARG A 146 -30.07 -4.47 24.54
C ARG A 146 -30.19 -3.08 25.16
N ALA A 147 -31.07 -2.91 26.16
CA ALA A 147 -31.23 -1.65 26.86
C ALA A 147 -29.95 -1.23 27.59
N LYS A 148 -29.28 -2.18 28.25
CA LYS A 148 -27.99 -1.96 28.93
C LYS A 148 -26.92 -1.43 27.97
N TYR A 149 -26.69 -2.09 26.83
CA TYR A 149 -25.66 -1.67 25.89
C TYR A 149 -26.00 -0.36 25.19
N MET A 150 -27.27 -0.11 24.87
CA MET A 150 -27.69 1.18 24.30
C MET A 150 -27.49 2.34 25.28
N ARG A 151 -27.69 2.11 26.58
CA ARG A 151 -27.38 3.10 27.61
C ARG A 151 -25.89 3.40 27.66
N ILE A 152 -25.05 2.36 27.73
CA ILE A 152 -23.59 2.50 27.73
C ILE A 152 -23.10 3.26 26.49
N ALA A 153 -23.62 2.93 25.31
CA ALA A 153 -23.25 3.60 24.07
C ALA A 153 -23.56 5.11 24.13
N ARG A 154 -24.74 5.49 24.63
CA ARG A 154 -25.14 6.90 24.81
C ARG A 154 -24.25 7.63 25.81
N GLU A 155 -23.99 7.01 26.96
CA GLU A 155 -23.12 7.57 28.00
C GLU A 155 -21.68 7.76 27.50
N SER A 156 -21.19 6.84 26.67
CA SER A 156 -19.83 6.89 26.12
C SER A 156 -19.63 7.96 25.04
N MET A 157 -20.71 8.54 24.48
CA MET A 157 -20.61 9.47 23.34
C MET A 157 -19.75 10.69 23.64
N ASN A 158 -19.92 11.29 24.81
CA ASN A 158 -19.19 12.50 25.18
C ASN A 158 -17.68 12.24 25.27
N GLU A 159 -17.31 11.09 25.83
CA GLU A 159 -15.92 10.67 25.93
C GLU A 159 -15.32 10.40 24.55
N GLN A 160 -16.04 9.67 23.69
CA GLN A 160 -15.59 9.40 22.32
C GLN A 160 -15.37 10.69 21.52
N ARG A 161 -16.27 11.67 21.66
CA ARG A 161 -16.10 12.99 21.03
C ARG A 161 -14.88 13.72 21.56
N ARG A 162 -14.66 13.73 22.88
CA ARG A 162 -13.48 14.35 23.50
C ARG A 162 -12.19 13.74 22.94
N LEU A 163 -12.08 12.41 22.98
CA LEU A 163 -10.92 11.69 22.47
C LEU A 163 -10.68 11.94 20.97
N TYR A 164 -11.76 12.01 20.18
CA TYR A 164 -11.68 12.34 18.75
C TYR A 164 -11.07 13.74 18.54
N PHE A 165 -11.56 14.75 19.26
CA PHE A 165 -11.04 16.13 19.14
C PHE A 165 -9.58 16.24 19.59
N GLU A 166 -9.20 15.58 20.68
CA GLU A 166 -7.83 15.56 21.18
C GLU A 166 -6.88 14.92 20.15
N ARG A 167 -7.25 13.76 19.60
CA ARG A 167 -6.49 13.10 18.53
C ARG A 167 -6.38 13.99 17.30
N HIS A 168 -7.48 14.60 16.87
CA HIS A 168 -7.49 15.47 15.70
C HIS A 168 -6.56 16.69 15.88
N LYS A 169 -6.57 17.28 17.08
CA LYS A 169 -5.66 18.38 17.44
C LYS A 169 -4.20 17.94 17.39
N ALA A 170 -3.85 16.82 18.02
CA ALA A 170 -2.50 16.28 18.02
C ALA A 170 -1.99 15.99 16.60
N ILE A 171 -2.82 15.39 15.75
CA ILE A 171 -2.47 15.11 14.34
C ILE A 171 -2.20 16.43 13.59
N LYS A 172 -3.02 17.46 13.82
CA LYS A 172 -2.85 18.76 13.18
C LYS A 172 -1.54 19.44 13.60
N GLU A 173 -1.19 19.36 14.88
CA GLU A 173 0.07 19.89 15.42
C GLU A 173 1.28 19.17 14.82
N VAL A 174 1.27 17.82 14.78
CA VAL A 174 2.35 17.04 14.17
C VAL A 174 2.51 17.37 12.69
N ARG A 175 1.41 17.52 11.95
CA ARG A 175 1.45 17.91 10.53
C ARG A 175 2.04 19.31 10.34
N ALA A 176 1.66 20.27 11.20
CA ALA A 176 2.21 21.61 11.17
C ALA A 176 3.72 21.63 11.45
N MET A 177 4.18 20.88 12.46
CA MET A 177 5.60 20.75 12.77
C MET A 177 6.40 20.16 11.61
N ARG A 178 5.92 19.06 11.00
CA ARG A 178 6.56 18.45 9.82
C ARG A 178 6.63 19.40 8.63
N TRP A 179 5.58 20.20 8.43
CA TRP A 179 5.55 21.18 7.34
C TRP A 179 6.56 22.31 7.58
N ALA A 180 6.65 22.83 8.81
CA ALA A 180 7.64 23.83 9.19
C ALA A 180 9.08 23.31 9.05
N GLU A 181 9.35 22.08 9.50
CA GLU A 181 10.66 21.44 9.36
C GLU A 181 11.04 21.25 7.88
N LYS A 182 10.10 20.79 7.05
CA LYS A 182 10.32 20.66 5.59
C LYS A 182 10.62 22.02 4.96
N HIS A 183 9.92 23.08 5.37
CA HIS A 183 10.14 24.42 4.87
C HIS A 183 11.52 24.95 5.25
N LEU A 184 11.92 24.82 6.53
CA LEU A 184 13.25 25.20 7.01
C LEU A 184 14.37 24.45 6.26
N ARG A 185 14.21 23.13 6.04
CA ARG A 185 15.16 22.34 5.26
C ARG A 185 15.29 22.79 3.81
N ALA A 186 14.18 23.20 3.19
CA ALA A 186 14.19 23.72 1.83
C ALA A 186 14.93 25.06 1.74
N VAL A 187 14.66 25.99 2.67
CA VAL A 187 15.36 27.28 2.76
C VAL A 187 16.86 27.08 2.98
N ALA A 188 17.25 26.25 3.96
CA ALA A 188 18.65 25.94 4.23
C ALA A 188 19.37 25.20 3.07
N ARG A 189 18.63 24.53 2.17
CA ARG A 189 19.21 23.94 0.95
C ARG A 189 19.51 25.04 -0.07
N VAL A 190 18.57 25.96 -0.28
CA VAL A 190 18.74 27.10 -1.20
C VAL A 190 19.87 28.02 -0.74
N GLU A 191 19.99 28.29 0.55
CA GLU A 191 21.08 29.10 1.11
C GLU A 191 22.46 28.44 0.88
N ARG A 192 22.58 27.14 1.16
CA ARG A 192 23.81 26.38 0.88
C ARG A 192 24.17 26.33 -0.61
N GLU A 193 23.18 26.27 -1.49
CA GLU A 193 23.39 26.34 -2.94
C GLU A 193 23.87 27.74 -3.36
N ARG A 194 23.33 28.80 -2.75
CA ARG A 194 23.74 30.19 -3.00
C ARG A 194 25.16 30.47 -2.51
N GLU A 195 25.55 29.97 -1.35
CA GLU A 195 26.91 30.07 -0.80
C GLU A 195 27.95 29.31 -1.63
N ARG A 196 27.55 28.27 -2.38
CA ARG A 196 28.44 27.53 -3.29
C ARG A 196 28.64 28.20 -4.65
N MET A 197 27.80 29.18 -5.00
CA MET A 197 27.87 29.92 -6.27
C MET A 197 28.60 31.27 -6.16
N VAL A 198 29.00 31.67 -4.95
CA VAL A 198 29.80 32.86 -4.65
C VAL A 198 31.22 32.41 -4.33
#